data_AF-A0A2V8V7W4-F1
#
_entry.id   AF-A0A2V8V7W4-F1
#
_cell.length_a   1.000
_cell.length_b   1.000
_cell.length_c   1.000
_cell.angle_alpha   90.00
_cell.angle_beta   90.00
_cell.angle_gamma   90.00
#
_symmetry.space_group_name_H-M   'P 1'
#
loop_
_entity.id
_entity.type
_entity.pdbx_description
1 polymer ?
#
loop_
_entity_poly.entity_id
_entity_poly.type
_entity_poly.pdbx_seq_one_letter_code
_entity_poly.pdbx_strand_id
1 'polypeptide(L)'
;MKLAILFLAPLLAAGQKSSGAPADDLARLQSEPNLEKRAHAALNNAEEALKQARDAYTNGDTAAAESRMEEIEQSVELADNTLKQTGKNPSRSPKHFKYAELRTRDLLRKLDGFRDDMSVADRPVIERVIATVQKIHDALLEGIMGKKK
;
A
#
# COMPACT_ATOMS: atom_id res chain seq x y z
N MET A 1 -42.86 2.96 45.12
CA MET A 1 -41.39 3.07 45.24
C MET A 1 -40.72 1.90 44.52
N LYS A 2 -40.11 2.15 43.36
CA LYS A 2 -38.80 1.61 42.90
C LYS A 2 -38.65 1.92 41.41
N LEU A 3 -37.84 2.94 41.14
CA LEU A 3 -37.24 3.23 39.84
C LEU A 3 -36.49 2.00 39.34
N ALA A 4 -36.68 1.63 38.08
CA ALA A 4 -35.72 0.80 37.35
C ALA A 4 -35.18 1.63 36.19
N ILE A 5 -33.88 1.91 36.30
CA ILE A 5 -33.07 2.80 35.49
C ILE A 5 -32.93 2.24 34.07
N LEU A 6 -33.19 3.10 33.09
CA LEU A 6 -32.81 2.93 31.70
C LEU A 6 -31.28 2.74 31.61
N PHE A 7 -30.83 1.57 31.16
CA PHE A 7 -29.48 1.43 30.59
C PHE A 7 -29.59 1.45 29.06
N LEU A 8 -29.55 2.67 28.53
CA LEU A 8 -29.25 2.93 27.13
C LEU A 8 -27.75 2.64 26.94
N ALA A 9 -27.43 1.48 26.37
CA ALA A 9 -26.07 1.18 25.94
C ALA A 9 -25.74 2.05 24.71
N PRO A 10 -24.68 2.89 24.73
CA PRO A 10 -24.20 3.50 23.51
C PRO A 10 -23.45 2.42 22.72
N LEU A 11 -24.07 1.96 21.63
CA LEU A 11 -23.39 1.18 20.61
C LEU A 11 -22.28 2.07 20.04
N LEU A 12 -21.05 1.82 20.48
CA LEU A 12 -19.85 2.49 19.99
C LEU A 12 -19.68 2.07 18.52
N ALA A 13 -20.19 2.90 17.61
CA ALA A 13 -19.88 2.79 16.19
C ALA A 13 -18.40 3.18 16.03
N ALA A 14 -17.52 2.19 16.19
CA ALA A 14 -16.18 2.28 15.64
C ALA A 14 -16.36 2.51 14.14
N GLY A 15 -15.94 3.68 13.67
CA GLY A 15 -16.07 4.06 12.27
C GLY A 15 -15.42 3.00 11.39
N GLN A 16 -16.24 2.15 10.78
CA GLN A 16 -15.84 1.33 9.67
C GLN A 16 -15.48 2.30 8.55
N LYS A 17 -14.19 2.64 8.43
CA LYS A 17 -13.66 3.06 7.14
C LYS A 17 -14.00 1.91 6.20
N SER A 18 -14.90 2.16 5.26
CA SER A 18 -15.24 1.20 4.22
C SER A 18 -13.93 0.72 3.56
N SER A 19 -13.52 -0.50 3.87
CA SER A 19 -12.43 -1.19 3.18
C SER A 19 -13.05 -1.75 1.89
N GLY A 20 -13.06 -0.95 0.83
CA GLY A 20 -13.50 -1.39 -0.50
C GLY A 20 -12.73 -2.62 -0.96
N ALA A 21 -13.28 -3.41 -1.88
CA ALA A 21 -12.53 -4.55 -2.41
C ALA A 21 -11.27 -4.07 -3.14
N PRO A 22 -10.14 -4.82 -3.10
CA PRO A 22 -8.91 -4.42 -3.78
C PRO A 22 -9.08 -4.02 -5.25
N ALA A 23 -9.94 -4.74 -5.97
CA ALA A 23 -10.25 -4.45 -7.36
C ALA A 23 -10.92 -3.07 -7.54
N ASP A 24 -11.83 -2.70 -6.63
CA ASP A 24 -12.52 -1.41 -6.68
C ASP A 24 -11.58 -0.25 -6.37
N ASP A 25 -10.68 -0.45 -5.39
CA ASP A 25 -9.67 0.54 -5.02
C ASP A 25 -8.72 0.81 -6.20
N LEU A 26 -8.22 -0.23 -6.88
CA LEU A 26 -7.38 -0.09 -8.07
C LEU A 26 -8.11 0.56 -9.24
N ALA A 27 -9.36 0.18 -9.52
CA ALA A 27 -10.16 0.79 -10.57
C ALA A 27 -10.35 2.30 -10.32
N ARG A 28 -10.63 2.68 -9.07
CA ARG A 28 -10.71 4.10 -8.66
C ARG A 28 -9.40 4.83 -8.91
N LEU A 29 -8.24 4.24 -8.56
CA LEU A 29 -6.94 4.86 -8.79
C LEU A 29 -6.67 5.09 -10.29
N GLN A 30 -6.96 4.10 -11.13
CA GLN A 30 -6.77 4.18 -12.58
C GLN A 30 -7.59 5.32 -13.21
N SER A 31 -8.75 5.65 -12.62
CA SER A 31 -9.62 6.73 -13.10
C SER A 31 -9.03 8.14 -12.93
N GLU A 32 -8.03 8.35 -12.07
CA GLU A 32 -7.40 9.67 -11.88
C GLU A 32 -6.63 10.07 -13.16
N PRO A 33 -7.02 11.15 -13.88
CA PRO A 33 -6.40 11.49 -15.16
C PRO A 33 -4.99 12.09 -15.01
N ASN A 34 -4.67 12.74 -13.90
CA ASN A 34 -3.36 13.31 -13.69
C ASN A 34 -2.37 12.23 -13.23
N LEU A 35 -1.39 11.92 -14.07
CA LEU A 35 -0.41 10.86 -13.82
C LEU A 35 0.36 11.04 -12.51
N GLU A 36 0.77 12.25 -12.16
CA GLU A 36 1.52 12.49 -10.91
C GLU A 36 0.64 12.27 -9.68
N LYS A 37 -0.61 12.75 -9.72
CA LYS A 37 -1.59 12.49 -8.66
C LYS A 37 -1.93 11.01 -8.56
N ARG A 38 -2.12 10.32 -9.69
CA ARG A 38 -2.38 8.88 -9.74
C ARG A 38 -1.24 8.08 -9.10
N ALA A 39 0.01 8.39 -9.43
CA ALA A 39 1.16 7.72 -8.83
C ALA A 39 1.23 7.93 -7.31
N HIS A 40 0.96 9.15 -6.84
CA HIS A 40 0.91 9.44 -5.40
C HIS A 40 -0.24 8.71 -4.70
N ALA A 41 -1.42 8.69 -5.32
CA ALA A 41 -2.59 8.00 -4.80
C ALA A 41 -2.35 6.49 -4.71
N ALA A 42 -1.70 5.89 -5.70
CA ALA A 42 -1.35 4.48 -5.70
C ALA A 42 -0.37 4.13 -4.56
N LEU A 43 0.65 4.96 -4.31
CA LEU A 43 1.54 4.74 -3.15
C LEU A 43 0.85 4.90 -1.80
N ASN A 44 -0.13 5.81 -1.70
CA ASN A 44 -0.96 5.92 -0.50
C ASN A 44 -1.86 4.70 -0.32
N ASN A 45 -2.37 4.14 -1.42
CA ASN A 45 -3.15 2.90 -1.40
C ASN A 45 -2.33 1.72 -0.91
N ALA A 46 -1.08 1.57 -1.39
CA ALA A 46 -0.17 0.54 -0.91
C ALA A 46 0.05 0.60 0.62
N GLU A 47 0.14 1.80 1.20
CA GLU A 47 0.25 1.94 2.65
C GLU A 47 -1.04 1.58 3.40
N GLU A 48 -2.21 1.87 2.81
CA GLU A 48 -3.50 1.52 3.43
C GLU A 48 -3.77 0.02 3.32
N ALA A 49 -3.51 -0.58 2.16
CA ALA A 49 -3.57 -2.01 1.93
C ALA A 49 -2.66 -2.78 2.90
N LEU A 50 -1.46 -2.27 3.21
CA LEU A 50 -0.61 -2.86 4.23
C LEU A 50 -1.24 -2.88 5.63
N LYS A 51 -1.93 -1.79 6.04
CA LYS A 51 -2.63 -1.78 7.33
C LYS A 51 -3.74 -2.82 7.33
N GLN A 52 -4.52 -2.87 6.26
CA GLN A 52 -5.62 -3.82 6.10
C GLN A 52 -5.12 -5.27 6.05
N ALA A 53 -3.97 -5.53 5.42
CA ALA A 53 -3.34 -6.85 5.39
C ALA A 53 -2.94 -7.31 6.81
N ARG A 54 -2.33 -6.40 7.58
CA ARG A 54 -1.97 -6.66 8.98
C ARG A 54 -3.19 -6.92 9.85
N ASP A 55 -4.24 -6.10 9.71
CA ASP A 55 -5.48 -6.25 10.46
C ASP A 55 -6.15 -7.59 10.12
N ALA A 56 -6.25 -7.94 8.84
CA ALA A 56 -6.80 -9.22 8.39
C ALA A 56 -6.01 -10.41 8.93
N TYR A 57 -4.68 -10.38 8.82
CA TYR A 57 -3.82 -11.46 9.33
C TYR A 57 -3.93 -11.64 10.84
N THR A 58 -3.95 -10.52 11.58
CA THR A 58 -4.13 -10.52 13.06
C THR A 58 -5.47 -11.13 13.47
N ASN A 59 -6.50 -10.95 12.66
CA ASN A 59 -7.83 -11.51 12.88
C ASN A 59 -7.97 -12.96 12.38
N GLY A 60 -6.91 -13.56 11.84
CA GLY A 60 -6.90 -14.93 11.31
C GLY A 60 -7.51 -15.07 9.91
N ASP A 61 -7.84 -13.95 9.24
CA ASP A 61 -8.34 -13.95 7.86
C ASP A 61 -7.15 -13.89 6.88
N THR A 62 -6.49 -15.02 6.71
CA THR A 62 -5.30 -15.14 5.86
C THR A 62 -5.60 -14.85 4.40
N ALA A 63 -6.78 -15.23 3.91
CA ALA A 63 -7.20 -14.97 2.53
C ALA A 63 -7.38 -13.47 2.27
N ALA A 64 -8.01 -12.73 3.19
CA ALA A 64 -8.09 -11.28 3.08
C ALA A 64 -6.72 -10.62 3.20
N ALA A 65 -5.84 -11.12 4.07
CA ALA A 65 -4.47 -10.63 4.19
C ALA A 65 -3.68 -10.80 2.88
N GLU A 66 -3.75 -11.97 2.25
CA GLU A 66 -3.12 -12.26 0.96
C GLU A 66 -3.64 -11.33 -0.15
N SER A 67 -4.96 -11.18 -0.24
CA SER A 67 -5.56 -10.29 -1.23
C SER A 67 -5.11 -8.83 -1.08
N ARG A 68 -4.94 -8.35 0.17
CA ARG A 68 -4.38 -7.03 0.43
C ARG A 68 -2.88 -6.94 0.15
N MET A 69 -2.11 -8.00 0.39
CA MET A 69 -0.70 -8.05 0.00
C MET A 69 -0.51 -7.96 -1.52
N GLU A 70 -1.37 -8.60 -2.30
CA GLU A 70 -1.40 -8.46 -3.75
C GLU A 70 -1.76 -7.03 -4.18
N GLU A 71 -2.68 -6.37 -3.48
CA GLU A 71 -3.04 -4.98 -3.74
C GLU A 71 -1.86 -4.01 -3.50
N ILE A 72 -1.01 -4.28 -2.49
CA ILE A 72 0.22 -3.51 -2.24
C ILE A 72 1.12 -3.59 -3.49
N GLU A 73 1.36 -4.81 -3.98
CA GLU A 73 2.19 -5.06 -5.16
C GLU A 73 1.65 -4.31 -6.38
N GLN A 74 0.36 -4.50 -6.70
CA GLN A 74 -0.32 -3.85 -7.82
C GLN A 74 -0.33 -2.32 -7.71
N SER A 75 -0.45 -1.78 -6.50
CA SER A 75 -0.44 -0.34 -6.25
C SER A 75 0.95 0.27 -6.48
N VAL A 76 2.02 -0.41 -6.07
CA VAL A 76 3.39 0.07 -6.29
C VAL A 76 3.77 -0.02 -7.78
N GLU A 77 3.39 -1.10 -8.45
CA GLU A 77 3.55 -1.24 -9.91
C GLU A 77 2.79 -0.16 -10.68
N LEU A 78 1.54 0.14 -10.28
CA LEU A 78 0.76 1.22 -10.87
C LEU A 78 1.48 2.57 -10.73
N ALA A 79 2.04 2.86 -9.55
CA ALA A 79 2.77 4.09 -9.33
C ALA A 79 4.00 4.21 -10.24
N ASP A 80 4.82 3.16 -10.31
CA ASP A 80 6.01 3.13 -11.16
C ASP A 80 5.68 3.27 -12.64
N ASN A 81 4.72 2.49 -13.14
CA ASN A 81 4.27 2.56 -14.53
C ASN A 81 3.70 3.94 -14.87
N THR A 82 2.91 4.53 -13.97
CA THR A 82 2.32 5.86 -14.16
C THR A 82 3.40 6.94 -14.21
N LEU A 83 4.43 6.86 -13.36
CA LEU A 83 5.56 7.79 -13.39
C LEU A 83 6.34 7.68 -14.70
N LYS A 84 6.58 6.47 -15.20
CA LYS A 84 7.22 6.25 -16.50
C LYS A 84 6.41 6.84 -17.65
N GLN A 85 5.08 6.71 -17.61
CA GLN A 85 4.16 7.30 -18.60
C GLN A 85 4.23 8.83 -18.68
N THR A 86 4.71 9.51 -17.63
CA THR A 86 4.90 10.98 -17.70
C THR A 86 5.96 11.40 -18.73
N GLY A 87 6.85 10.49 -19.14
CA GLY A 87 7.98 10.78 -20.03
C GLY A 87 9.06 11.66 -19.39
N LYS A 88 8.93 12.01 -18.11
CA LYS A 88 9.89 12.85 -17.40
C LYS A 88 11.15 12.06 -17.07
N ASN A 89 12.31 12.70 -17.22
CA ASN A 89 13.57 12.13 -16.80
C ASN A 89 13.71 12.28 -15.26
N PRO A 90 13.88 11.18 -14.50
CA PRO A 90 13.94 11.25 -13.03
C PRO A 90 15.07 12.12 -12.49
N SER A 91 16.24 12.15 -13.14
CA SER A 91 17.37 12.99 -12.73
C SER A 91 17.15 14.49 -12.97
N ARG A 92 16.35 14.85 -13.99
CA ARG A 92 16.04 16.25 -14.36
C ARG A 92 14.75 16.76 -13.73
N SER A 93 13.86 15.87 -13.33
CA SER A 93 12.56 16.20 -12.73
C SER A 93 12.28 15.31 -11.51
N PRO A 94 13.14 15.36 -10.48
CA PRO A 94 13.17 14.34 -9.44
C PRO A 94 11.99 14.37 -8.48
N LYS A 95 11.20 15.46 -8.41
CA LYS A 95 10.18 15.66 -7.36
C LYS A 95 9.28 14.44 -7.11
N HIS A 96 8.63 13.92 -8.16
CA HIS A 96 7.67 12.83 -8.04
C HIS A 96 8.33 11.46 -7.95
N PHE A 97 9.47 11.27 -8.62
CA PHE A 97 10.27 10.04 -8.49
C PHE A 97 10.89 9.91 -7.10
N LYS A 98 11.39 11.00 -6.53
CA LYS A 98 11.93 11.05 -5.17
C LYS A 98 10.86 10.84 -4.13
N TYR A 99 9.66 11.38 -4.35
CA TYR A 99 8.51 11.03 -3.52
C TYR A 99 8.26 9.51 -3.54
N ALA A 100 8.20 8.90 -4.73
CA ALA A 100 8.01 7.46 -4.86
C ALA A 100 9.14 6.63 -4.21
N GLU A 101 10.40 7.03 -4.38
CA GLU A 101 11.55 6.38 -3.74
C GLU A 101 11.44 6.41 -2.21
N LEU A 102 11.08 7.56 -1.62
CA LEU A 102 10.90 7.68 -0.18
C LEU A 102 9.75 6.79 0.32
N ARG A 103 8.61 6.78 -0.39
CA ARG A 103 7.44 5.98 -0.01
C ARG A 103 7.70 4.49 -0.12
N THR A 104 8.39 4.04 -1.17
CA THR A 104 8.77 2.63 -1.33
C THR A 104 9.77 2.18 -0.27
N ARG A 105 10.75 3.03 0.09
CA ARG A 105 11.67 2.77 1.21
C ARG A 105 10.95 2.64 2.55
N ASP A 106 9.99 3.53 2.82
CA ASP A 106 9.18 3.48 4.02
C ASP A 106 8.29 2.24 4.05
N LEU A 107 7.73 1.85 2.90
CA LEU A 107 6.90 0.66 2.73
C LEU A 107 7.71 -0.62 2.96
N LEU A 108 8.92 -0.74 2.41
CA LEU A 108 9.82 -1.89 2.61
C LEU A 108 10.07 -2.18 4.09
N ARG A 109 10.43 -1.15 4.87
CA ARG A 109 10.62 -1.30 6.31
C ARG A 109 9.39 -1.84 7.03
N LYS A 110 8.20 -1.42 6.60
CA LYS A 110 6.94 -1.89 7.20
C LYS A 110 6.60 -3.30 6.74
N LEU A 111 6.86 -3.65 5.48
CA LEU A 111 6.67 -5.00 4.97
C LEU A 111 7.61 -6.00 5.66
N ASP A 112 8.88 -5.65 5.86
CA ASP A 112 9.81 -6.48 6.63
C ASP A 112 9.31 -6.73 8.06
N GLY A 113 8.88 -5.67 8.76
CA GLY A 113 8.29 -5.83 10.08
C GLY A 113 7.04 -6.72 10.08
N PHE A 114 6.19 -6.60 9.05
CA PHE A 114 5.02 -7.48 8.95
C PHE A 114 5.42 -8.94 8.68
N ARG A 115 6.37 -9.18 7.79
CA ARG A 115 6.89 -10.53 7.50
C ARG A 115 7.42 -11.18 8.77
N ASP A 116 8.12 -10.42 9.60
CA ASP A 116 8.72 -10.93 10.84
C ASP A 116 7.65 -11.35 11.86
N ASP A 117 6.48 -10.70 11.85
CA ASP A 117 5.30 -11.06 12.66
C ASP A 117 4.54 -12.29 12.12
N MET A 118 4.74 -12.65 10.85
CA MET A 118 4.04 -13.77 10.21
C MET A 118 4.70 -15.12 10.52
N SER A 119 3.87 -16.17 10.54
CA SER A 119 4.35 -17.55 10.56
C SER A 119 5.18 -17.84 9.31
N VAL A 120 6.22 -18.68 9.43
CA VAL A 120 7.10 -19.01 8.29
C VAL A 120 6.33 -19.61 7.12
N ALA A 121 5.25 -20.36 7.38
CA ALA A 121 4.42 -20.96 6.35
C ALA A 121 3.68 -19.93 5.49
N ASP A 122 3.36 -18.76 6.05
CA ASP A 122 2.57 -17.71 5.38
C ASP A 122 3.44 -16.65 4.69
N ARG A 123 4.77 -16.71 4.87
CA ARG A 123 5.72 -15.72 4.32
C ARG A 123 5.89 -15.69 2.79
N PRO A 124 5.64 -16.76 2.00
CA PRO A 124 5.92 -16.71 0.56
C PRO A 124 5.26 -15.54 -0.19
N VAL A 125 4.05 -15.16 0.21
CA VAL A 125 3.32 -14.04 -0.43
C VAL A 125 3.99 -12.70 -0.11
N ILE A 126 4.26 -12.40 1.16
CA ILE A 126 4.88 -11.12 1.53
C ILE A 126 6.33 -11.01 1.03
N GLU A 127 7.07 -12.11 0.95
CA GLU A 127 8.44 -12.11 0.40
C GLU A 127 8.45 -11.75 -1.08
N ARG A 128 7.47 -12.25 -1.86
CA ARG A 128 7.28 -11.82 -3.25
C ARG A 128 6.99 -10.31 -3.34
N VAL A 129 6.06 -9.82 -2.52
CA VAL A 129 5.70 -8.38 -2.49
C VAL A 129 6.90 -7.52 -2.14
N ILE A 130 7.69 -7.90 -1.12
CA ILE A 130 8.94 -7.23 -0.75
C ILE A 130 9.91 -7.19 -1.92
N ALA A 131 10.12 -8.30 -2.62
CA ALA A 131 11.00 -8.35 -3.77
C ALA A 131 10.57 -7.40 -4.90
N THR A 132 9.27 -7.33 -5.20
CA THR A 132 8.73 -6.40 -6.20
C THR A 132 8.92 -4.94 -5.78
N VAL A 133 8.60 -4.59 -4.52
CA VAL A 133 8.77 -3.23 -4.00
C VAL A 133 10.24 -2.83 -3.98
N GLN A 134 11.14 -3.74 -3.61
CA GLN A 134 12.59 -3.51 -3.57
C GLN A 134 13.12 -3.21 -4.98
N LYS A 135 12.75 -4.02 -5.97
CA LYS A 135 13.13 -3.80 -7.37
C LYS A 135 12.70 -2.43 -7.88
N ILE A 136 11.49 -2.00 -7.54
CA ILE A 136 10.97 -0.68 -7.96
C ILE A 136 11.68 0.45 -7.21
N HIS A 137 11.93 0.29 -5.90
CA HIS A 137 12.70 1.24 -5.10
C HIS A 137 14.09 1.47 -5.70
N ASP A 138 14.81 0.38 -6.03
CA ASP A 138 16.14 0.45 -6.60
C ASP A 138 16.14 1.14 -7.97
N ALA A 139 15.17 0.81 -8.83
CA ALA A 139 15.03 1.46 -10.14
C ALA A 139 14.75 2.97 -10.02
N LEU A 140 13.92 3.39 -9.05
CA LEU A 140 13.67 4.80 -8.76
C LEU A 140 14.95 5.50 -8.30
N LEU A 141 15.67 4.88 -7.35
CA LEU A 141 16.91 5.42 -6.81
C LEU A 141 17.97 5.57 -7.91
N GLU A 142 18.19 4.54 -8.72
CA GLU A 142 19.10 4.58 -9.86
C GLU A 142 18.74 5.69 -10.85
N GLY A 143 17.45 5.81 -11.20
CA GLY A 143 16.96 6.85 -12.08
C GLY A 143 17.21 8.26 -11.55
N ILE A 144 16.98 8.48 -10.26
CA ILE A 144 17.22 9.78 -9.59
C ILE A 144 18.71 10.11 -9.55
N MET A 145 19.55 9.12 -9.24
CA MET A 145 21.01 9.30 -9.19
C MET A 145 21.62 9.58 -10.57
N GLY A 146 20.86 9.38 -11.65
CA GLY A 146 21.34 9.61 -13.02
C GLY A 146 22.48 8.69 -13.41
N LYS A 147 22.62 7.53 -12.74
CA LYS A 147 23.63 6.53 -13.12
C LYS A 147 23.31 6.06 -14.54
N LYS A 148 24.20 6.33 -15.48
CA LYS A 148 24.16 5.70 -16.81
C LYS A 148 24.35 4.19 -16.60
N LYS A 149 23.46 3.39 -17.20
CA LYS A 149 23.80 1.99 -17.53
C LYS A 149 24.96 1.97 -18.50
#